data_AF-A0A936KSK5-F1
#
_entry.id   AF-A0A936KSK5-F1
#
_cell.length_a   1.000
_cell.length_b   1.000
_cell.length_c   1.000
_cell.angle_alpha   90.00
_cell.angle_beta   90.00
_cell.angle_gamma   90.00
#
_symmetry.space_group_name_H-M   'P 1'
#
loop_
_entity.id
_entity.type
_entity.pdbx_description
1 polymer ?
#
loop_
_entity_poly.entity_id
_entity_poly.type
_entity_poly.pdbx_seq_one_letter_code
_entity_poly.pdbx_strand_id
1 'polypeptide(L)'
;MERTQNLPPPQLLRDKYRAMNHQKVVISLKRFLLIEQCPADWKGLDLYLFRDESAAFYAGQSYLAFARVWNHLLGGFKGHSIMGRFVWCNWPRSMNFTIELLSSQSEQFAGVGNDLSASERMLIQQWSPCFNVSLNGQPTPVPDCYLPANAPFRRRQSLTMLIREAERAVKAEDTELWIQGME
;
A
#
# COMPACT_ATOMS: atom_id res chain seq x y z
N MET A 1 6.60 7.42 -47.05
CA MET A 1 6.79 8.42 -45.97
C MET A 1 5.64 8.28 -45.01
N GLU A 2 5.75 7.31 -44.11
CA GLU A 2 4.74 7.05 -43.07
C GLU A 2 4.98 7.99 -41.90
N ARG A 3 3.91 8.68 -41.49
CA ARG A 3 3.88 9.57 -40.33
C ARG A 3 3.96 8.73 -39.06
N THR A 4 5.07 8.85 -38.35
CA THR A 4 5.17 8.47 -36.94
C THR A 4 4.15 9.27 -36.12
N GLN A 5 3.05 8.62 -35.76
CA GLN A 5 2.15 9.15 -34.73
C GLN A 5 2.83 8.95 -33.37
N ASN A 6 3.39 10.04 -32.85
CA ASN A 6 3.75 10.16 -31.44
C ASN A 6 2.47 10.04 -30.62
N LEU A 7 2.20 8.85 -30.08
CA LEU A 7 1.18 8.64 -29.07
C LEU A 7 1.65 9.29 -27.76
N PRO A 8 0.90 10.27 -27.20
CA PRO A 8 1.21 10.76 -25.87
C PRO A 8 0.99 9.64 -24.84
N PRO A 9 1.76 9.61 -23.73
CA PRO A 9 1.51 8.66 -22.64
C PRO A 9 0.08 8.88 -22.11
N PRO A 10 -0.60 7.84 -21.58
CA PRO A 10 -2.02 7.91 -21.28
C PRO A 10 -2.31 8.97 -20.20
N GLN A 11 -2.78 10.14 -20.61
CA GLN A 11 -3.28 11.18 -19.71
C GLN A 11 -4.42 10.66 -18.82
N LEU A 12 -5.15 9.63 -19.27
CA LEU A 12 -6.17 8.93 -18.49
C LEU A 12 -5.66 8.33 -17.17
N LEU A 13 -4.39 7.90 -17.09
CA LEU A 13 -3.81 7.40 -15.84
C LEU A 13 -3.50 8.54 -14.87
N ARG A 14 -3.13 9.73 -15.35
CA ARG A 14 -2.89 10.90 -14.49
C ARG A 14 -4.19 11.48 -13.94
N ASP A 15 -5.27 11.47 -14.74
CA ASP A 15 -6.54 12.07 -14.35
C ASP A 15 -7.38 11.18 -13.41
N LYS A 16 -7.25 9.83 -13.48
CA LYS A 16 -7.90 8.92 -12.51
C LYS A 16 -7.38 9.03 -11.07
N TYR A 17 -6.18 9.58 -10.85
CA TYR A 17 -5.65 9.87 -9.51
C TYR A 17 -5.89 11.32 -9.06
N ARG A 18 -6.56 12.15 -9.87
CA ARG A 18 -6.70 13.60 -9.63
C ARG A 18 -7.89 13.98 -8.74
N ALA A 19 -8.78 13.02 -8.45
CA ALA A 19 -9.83 13.15 -7.44
C ALA A 19 -9.41 12.55 -6.09
N MET A 20 -8.11 12.44 -5.81
CA MET A 20 -7.62 12.09 -4.49
C MET A 20 -7.72 13.34 -3.62
N ASN A 21 -8.60 13.29 -2.64
CA ASN A 21 -8.60 14.24 -1.53
C ASN A 21 -7.14 14.34 -1.04
N HIS A 22 -6.54 15.54 -1.02
CA HIS A 22 -5.09 15.77 -0.73
C HIS A 22 -4.62 15.20 0.62
N GLN A 23 -5.55 14.62 1.37
CA GLN A 23 -5.44 14.08 2.69
C GLN A 23 -5.42 12.53 2.73
N LYS A 24 -5.71 11.84 1.61
CA LYS A 24 -5.75 10.38 1.56
C LYS A 24 -5.40 9.80 0.19
N VAL A 25 -4.57 8.77 0.21
CA VAL A 25 -4.22 7.90 -0.92
C VAL A 25 -4.68 6.49 -0.63
N VAL A 26 -5.25 5.81 -1.61
CA VAL A 26 -5.57 4.38 -1.55
C VAL A 26 -5.03 3.73 -2.81
N ILE A 27 -4.12 2.76 -2.67
CA ILE A 27 -3.45 2.13 -3.80
C ILE A 27 -3.13 0.67 -3.51
N SER A 28 -3.31 -0.22 -4.48
CA SER A 28 -2.86 -1.61 -4.35
C SER A 28 -1.33 -1.69 -4.24
N LEU A 29 -0.81 -2.65 -3.49
CA LEU A 29 0.62 -2.84 -3.30
C LEU A 29 1.37 -3.01 -4.62
N LYS A 30 0.83 -3.79 -5.56
CA LYS A 30 1.44 -3.96 -6.90
C LYS A 30 1.63 -2.63 -7.64
N ARG A 31 0.68 -1.69 -7.55
CA ARG A 31 0.81 -0.35 -8.14
C ARG A 31 1.74 0.54 -7.32
N PHE A 32 1.70 0.46 -5.99
CA PHE A 32 2.62 1.18 -5.11
C PHE A 32 4.09 0.84 -5.43
N LEU A 33 4.40 -0.43 -5.68
CA LEU A 33 5.75 -0.90 -6.03
C LEU A 33 6.31 -0.29 -7.32
N LEU A 34 5.47 0.24 -8.20
CA LEU A 34 5.87 0.88 -9.45
C LEU A 34 6.15 2.38 -9.28
N ILE A 35 5.95 2.92 -8.07
CA ILE A 35 6.22 4.32 -7.74
C ILE A 35 7.60 4.40 -7.08
N GLU A 36 8.61 4.79 -7.88
CA GLU A 36 10.00 4.86 -7.41
C GLU A 36 10.27 6.09 -6.53
N GLN A 37 9.56 7.20 -6.78
CA GLN A 37 9.75 8.47 -6.08
C GLN A 37 8.44 8.94 -5.48
N CYS A 38 8.49 9.46 -4.26
CA CYS A 38 7.30 9.99 -3.59
C CYS A 38 6.69 11.13 -4.42
N PRO A 39 5.43 11.01 -4.87
CA PRO A 39 4.71 12.10 -5.52
C PRO A 39 4.67 13.34 -4.61
N ALA A 40 4.72 14.54 -5.20
CA ALA A 40 4.77 15.79 -4.43
C ALA A 40 3.59 15.91 -3.45
N ASP A 41 2.39 15.56 -3.91
CA ASP A 41 1.15 15.66 -3.14
C ASP A 41 1.04 14.61 -2.02
N TRP A 42 1.95 13.63 -1.98
CA TRP A 42 1.98 12.59 -0.95
C TRP A 42 2.96 12.91 0.18
N LYS A 43 3.77 13.96 0.04
CA LYS A 43 4.80 14.34 1.03
C LYS A 43 4.23 14.74 2.39
N GLY A 44 2.98 15.22 2.43
CA GLY A 44 2.27 15.59 3.66
C GLY A 44 1.48 14.44 4.30
N LEU A 45 1.57 13.22 3.76
CA LEU A 45 0.90 12.05 4.31
C LEU A 45 1.83 11.40 5.32
N ASP A 46 1.37 11.32 6.56
CA ASP A 46 2.15 10.95 7.73
C ASP A 46 1.62 9.70 8.46
N LEU A 47 0.53 9.11 7.96
CA LEU A 47 -0.05 7.87 8.43
C LEU A 47 -0.12 6.85 7.29
N TYR A 48 0.00 5.56 7.61
CA TYR A 48 -0.15 4.48 6.65
C TYR A 48 -0.89 3.28 7.25
N LEU A 49 -1.60 2.55 6.38
CA LEU A 49 -2.33 1.34 6.71
C LEU A 49 -2.11 0.27 5.62
N PHE A 50 -1.76 -0.94 6.05
CA PHE A 50 -1.76 -2.15 5.23
C PHE A 50 -3.03 -2.95 5.54
N ARG A 51 -3.84 -3.26 4.52
CA ARG A 51 -5.03 -4.09 4.68
C ARG A 51 -5.37 -4.84 3.40
N ASP A 52 -6.33 -5.74 3.47
CA ASP A 52 -7.09 -6.20 2.31
C ASP A 52 -8.59 -5.83 2.48
N GLU A 53 -9.47 -6.57 1.81
CA GLU A 53 -10.92 -6.40 1.92
C GLU A 53 -11.50 -6.93 3.24
N SER A 54 -10.79 -7.85 3.91
CA SER A 54 -11.25 -8.61 5.08
C SER A 54 -10.63 -8.15 6.40
N ALA A 55 -9.38 -7.69 6.39
CA ALA A 55 -8.62 -7.42 7.60
C ALA A 55 -7.61 -6.28 7.40
N ALA A 56 -7.40 -5.51 8.46
CA ALA A 56 -6.26 -4.62 8.61
C ALA A 56 -5.07 -5.39 9.20
N PHE A 57 -3.91 -5.28 8.58
CA PHE A 57 -2.70 -5.98 9.02
C PHE A 57 -1.83 -5.09 9.90
N TYR A 58 -1.62 -3.84 9.51
CA TYR A 58 -0.74 -2.94 10.23
C TYR A 58 -1.04 -1.48 9.94
N ALA A 59 -1.12 -0.65 10.96
CA ALA A 59 -1.19 0.80 10.88
C ALA A 59 0.05 1.41 11.52
N GLY A 60 0.50 2.56 11.03
CA GLY A 60 1.54 3.31 11.72
C GLY A 60 1.69 4.75 11.24
N GLN A 61 2.58 5.48 11.91
CA GLN A 61 2.93 6.86 11.57
C GLN A 61 4.38 7.04 11.11
N SER A 62 4.64 8.10 10.34
CA SER A 62 5.95 8.63 10.00
C SER A 62 5.80 9.98 9.30
N TYR A 63 6.68 10.96 9.53
CA TYR A 63 6.66 12.24 8.79
C TYR A 63 6.65 12.10 7.25
N LEU A 64 7.06 10.93 6.72
CA LEU A 64 6.88 10.58 5.31
C LEU A 64 6.39 9.13 5.21
N ALA A 65 5.07 8.94 5.22
CA ALA A 65 4.45 7.62 5.21
C ALA A 65 4.88 6.77 4.00
N PHE A 66 5.00 7.38 2.82
CA PHE A 66 5.48 6.71 1.60
C PHE A 66 6.85 6.03 1.80
N ALA A 67 7.84 6.76 2.32
CA ALA A 67 9.16 6.22 2.57
C ALA A 67 9.13 5.15 3.66
N ARG A 68 8.25 5.30 4.66
CA ARG A 68 8.10 4.30 5.72
C ARG A 68 7.52 2.99 5.20
N VAL A 69 6.55 3.03 4.29
CA VAL A 69 6.04 1.82 3.60
C VAL A 69 7.17 1.12 2.85
N TRP A 70 7.98 1.85 2.08
CA TRP A 70 9.17 1.28 1.43
C TRP A 70 10.16 0.65 2.42
N ASN A 71 10.41 1.30 3.56
CA ASN A 71 11.27 0.75 4.62
C ASN A 71 10.74 -0.59 5.16
N HIS A 72 9.42 -0.72 5.35
CA HIS A 72 8.81 -2.00 5.72
C HIS A 72 9.09 -3.08 4.67
N LEU A 73 8.79 -2.78 3.40
CA LEU A 73 8.97 -3.69 2.27
C LEU A 73 10.44 -4.15 2.15
N LEU A 74 11.40 -3.22 2.19
CA LEU A 74 12.83 -3.54 2.13
C LEU A 74 13.31 -4.31 3.36
N GLY A 75 12.86 -3.90 4.55
CA GLY A 75 13.18 -4.57 5.82
C GLY A 75 12.64 -6.00 5.92
N GLY A 76 11.58 -6.32 5.16
CA GLY A 76 10.96 -7.64 5.13
C GLY A 76 11.91 -8.76 4.69
N PHE A 77 12.81 -8.50 3.72
CA PHE A 77 13.81 -9.49 3.27
C PHE A 77 14.81 -9.85 4.36
N LYS A 78 15.14 -8.88 5.22
CA LYS A 78 16.10 -9.03 6.33
C LYS A 78 15.42 -9.43 7.64
N GLY A 79 14.10 -9.55 7.67
CA GLY A 79 13.33 -9.85 8.88
C GLY A 79 13.24 -8.69 9.88
N HIS A 80 13.59 -7.47 9.50
CA HIS A 80 13.50 -6.29 10.36
C HIS A 80 12.09 -5.66 10.39
N SER A 81 11.19 -6.14 9.53
CA SER A 81 9.79 -5.73 9.54
C SER A 81 8.89 -6.95 9.47
N ILE A 82 8.03 -7.11 10.48
CA ILE A 82 6.98 -8.12 10.49
C ILE A 82 6.01 -7.93 9.30
N MET A 83 5.60 -6.68 9.05
CA MET A 83 4.70 -6.35 7.95
C MET A 83 5.36 -6.64 6.59
N GLY A 84 6.59 -6.18 6.36
CA GLY A 84 7.32 -6.49 5.13
C GLY A 84 7.52 -7.99 4.93
N ARG A 85 7.83 -8.72 6.00
CA ARG A 85 8.01 -10.17 5.95
C ARG A 85 6.69 -10.87 5.60
N PHE A 86 5.59 -10.47 6.23
CA PHE A 86 4.26 -10.99 5.95
C PHE A 86 3.84 -10.77 4.50
N VAL A 87 4.10 -9.58 3.95
CA VAL A 87 3.86 -9.28 2.53
C VAL A 87 4.57 -10.30 1.64
N TRP A 88 5.87 -10.53 1.84
CA TRP A 88 6.64 -11.38 0.96
C TRP A 88 6.37 -12.88 1.13
N CYS A 89 6.07 -13.34 2.34
CA CYS A 89 5.66 -14.73 2.58
C CYS A 89 4.33 -15.05 1.88
N ASN A 90 3.47 -14.05 1.70
CA ASN A 90 2.15 -14.19 1.09
C ASN A 90 2.10 -13.77 -0.39
N TRP A 91 3.26 -13.52 -1.02
CA TRP A 91 3.31 -13.30 -2.46
C TRP A 91 2.88 -14.57 -3.23
N PRO A 92 2.07 -14.48 -4.31
CA PRO A 92 1.60 -13.28 -5.01
C PRO A 92 0.31 -12.65 -4.45
N ARG A 93 -0.39 -13.29 -3.50
CA ARG A 93 -1.69 -12.82 -2.98
C ARG A 93 -1.60 -11.41 -2.40
N SER A 94 -0.50 -11.11 -1.70
CA SER A 94 -0.23 -9.80 -1.11
C SER A 94 -0.11 -8.64 -2.12
N MET A 95 0.05 -8.91 -3.42
CA MET A 95 0.00 -7.86 -4.46
C MET A 95 -1.28 -7.03 -4.42
N ASN A 96 -2.37 -7.65 -3.96
CA ASN A 96 -3.69 -7.05 -3.86
C ASN A 96 -3.95 -6.39 -2.51
N PHE A 97 -2.98 -6.38 -1.59
CA PHE A 97 -3.09 -5.58 -0.39
C PHE A 97 -3.27 -4.12 -0.77
N THR A 98 -4.12 -3.43 -0.05
CA THR A 98 -4.34 -2.01 -0.15
C THR A 98 -3.41 -1.31 0.82
N ILE A 99 -2.65 -0.35 0.29
CA ILE A 99 -1.89 0.63 1.04
C ILE A 99 -2.72 1.90 1.08
N GLU A 100 -3.10 2.32 2.28
CA GLU A 100 -3.65 3.65 2.48
C GLU A 100 -2.57 4.55 3.07
N LEU A 101 -2.41 5.75 2.52
CA LEU A 101 -1.60 6.81 3.12
C LEU A 101 -2.54 7.95 3.49
N LEU A 102 -2.45 8.47 4.70
CA LEU A 102 -3.37 9.48 5.22
C LEU A 102 -2.59 10.63 5.84
N SER A 103 -3.21 11.80 5.91
CA SER A 103 -2.71 12.94 6.67
C SER A 103 -3.41 13.01 8.02
N SER A 104 -2.65 13.15 9.10
CA SER A 104 -3.13 13.50 10.44
C SER A 104 -3.91 14.82 10.46
N GLN A 105 -3.70 15.69 9.46
CA GLN A 105 -4.39 16.97 9.30
C GLN A 105 -5.74 16.84 8.59
N SER A 106 -6.19 15.62 8.34
CA SER A 106 -7.48 15.35 7.71
C SER A 106 -8.65 15.47 8.69
N GLU A 107 -9.82 15.83 8.17
CA GLU A 107 -11.01 16.09 8.98
C GLU A 107 -11.40 14.90 9.88
N GLN A 108 -11.16 13.66 9.42
CA GLN A 108 -11.41 12.45 10.21
C GLN A 108 -10.62 12.40 11.53
N PHE A 109 -9.52 13.15 11.67
CA PHE A 109 -8.71 13.21 12.90
C PHE A 109 -8.93 14.49 13.70
N ALA A 110 -9.86 15.35 13.30
CA ALA A 110 -10.16 16.59 14.02
C ALA A 110 -10.58 16.31 15.48
N GLY A 111 -11.30 15.20 15.72
CA GLY A 111 -11.73 14.77 17.05
C GLY A 111 -10.59 14.41 18.01
N VAL A 112 -9.38 14.15 17.50
CA VAL A 112 -8.17 13.93 18.29
C VAL A 112 -7.18 15.10 18.18
N GLY A 113 -7.66 16.26 17.72
CA GLY A 113 -6.88 17.49 17.60
C GLY A 113 -5.82 17.45 16.50
N ASN A 114 -5.95 16.55 15.51
CA ASN A 114 -4.94 16.33 14.46
C ASN A 114 -3.54 15.99 15.01
N ASP A 115 -3.44 15.49 16.25
CA ASP A 115 -2.20 14.98 16.81
C ASP A 115 -1.80 13.68 16.11
N LEU A 116 -0.57 13.60 15.62
CA LEU A 116 -0.10 12.48 14.82
C LEU A 116 -0.18 11.15 15.60
N SER A 117 0.24 11.17 16.86
CA SER A 117 0.23 9.96 17.70
C SER A 117 -1.18 9.56 18.13
N ALA A 118 -2.06 10.52 18.39
CA ALA A 118 -3.47 10.26 18.66
C ALA A 118 -4.21 9.75 17.42
N SER A 119 -3.86 10.24 16.24
CA SER A 119 -4.40 9.79 14.95
C SER A 119 -3.99 8.35 14.65
N GLU A 120 -2.74 7.98 14.90
CA GLU A 120 -2.27 6.58 14.82
C GLU A 120 -3.06 5.68 15.78
N ARG A 121 -3.22 6.09 17.04
CA ARG A 121 -4.01 5.33 18.02
C ARG A 121 -5.46 5.18 17.59
N MET A 122 -6.08 6.23 17.05
CA MET A 122 -7.43 6.19 16.53
C MET A 122 -7.55 5.18 15.37
N LEU A 123 -6.61 5.15 14.42
CA LEU A 123 -6.58 4.16 13.35
C LEU A 123 -6.46 2.72 13.90
N ILE A 124 -5.59 2.51 14.87
CA ILE A 124 -5.39 1.19 15.49
C ILE A 124 -6.66 0.75 16.23
N GLN A 125 -7.34 1.64 16.93
CA GLN A 125 -8.61 1.36 17.60
C GLN A 125 -9.75 1.06 16.62
N GLN A 126 -9.82 1.81 15.52
CA GLN A 126 -10.86 1.64 14.51
C GLN A 126 -10.73 0.32 13.75
N TRP A 127 -9.50 -0.04 13.36
CA TRP A 127 -9.26 -1.16 12.45
C TRP A 127 -8.79 -2.44 13.15
N SER A 128 -8.44 -2.36 14.42
CA SER A 128 -7.83 -3.43 15.21
C SER A 128 -6.79 -4.26 14.44
N PRO A 129 -5.71 -3.65 13.90
CA PRO A 129 -4.80 -4.36 13.00
C PRO A 129 -4.10 -5.55 13.65
N CYS A 130 -3.85 -6.58 12.85
CA CYS A 130 -3.28 -7.87 13.28
C CYS A 130 -1.92 -7.72 13.98
N PHE A 131 -1.04 -6.86 13.48
CA PHE A 131 0.37 -6.78 13.90
C PHE A 131 0.69 -5.59 14.81
N ASN A 132 -0.29 -4.74 15.16
CA ASN A 132 -0.11 -3.62 16.09
C ASN A 132 -0.18 -4.04 17.57
N VAL A 133 0.38 -5.20 17.94
CA VAL A 133 0.17 -5.87 19.24
C VAL A 133 0.50 -5.03 20.48
N SER A 134 1.41 -4.05 20.38
CA SER A 134 1.77 -3.19 21.52
C SER A 134 0.77 -2.06 21.79
N LEU A 135 0.04 -1.61 20.77
CA LEU A 135 -0.91 -0.49 20.84
C LEU A 135 -2.36 -0.97 20.68
N ASN A 136 -2.56 -2.23 20.33
CA ASN A 136 -3.85 -2.85 20.14
C ASN A 136 -4.09 -3.88 21.24
N GLY A 137 -5.03 -3.59 22.15
CA GLY A 137 -5.37 -4.50 23.25
C GLY A 137 -6.10 -5.78 22.81
N GLN A 138 -6.68 -5.81 21.60
CA GLN A 138 -7.39 -6.95 21.02
C GLN A 138 -7.12 -7.02 19.51
N PRO A 139 -5.91 -7.46 19.10
CA PRO A 139 -5.57 -7.59 17.68
C PRO A 139 -6.45 -8.62 16.99
N THR A 140 -6.97 -8.24 15.82
CA THR A 140 -7.68 -9.18 14.95
C THR A 140 -6.73 -10.32 14.56
N PRO A 141 -7.16 -11.59 14.62
CA PRO A 141 -6.32 -12.68 14.14
C PRO A 141 -6.04 -12.54 12.65
N VAL A 142 -4.85 -12.95 12.22
CA VAL A 142 -4.52 -13.02 10.80
C VAL A 142 -5.47 -14.04 10.14
N PRO A 143 -6.14 -13.70 9.02
CA PRO A 143 -7.05 -14.64 8.35
C PRO A 143 -6.34 -15.92 7.90
N ASP A 144 -7.00 -17.07 8.03
CA ASP A 144 -6.43 -18.41 7.79
C ASP A 144 -5.92 -18.63 6.35
N CYS A 145 -6.38 -17.81 5.40
CA CYS A 145 -5.91 -17.87 4.02
C CYS A 145 -4.50 -17.30 3.83
N TYR A 146 -3.92 -16.67 4.86
CA TYR A 146 -2.56 -16.13 4.86
C TYR A 146 -1.60 -17.00 5.68
N LEU A 147 -0.36 -17.09 5.17
CA LEU A 147 0.75 -17.64 5.93
C LEU A 147 1.18 -16.65 7.04
N PRO A 148 1.60 -17.15 8.21
CA PRO A 148 2.09 -16.29 9.27
C PRO A 148 3.41 -15.60 8.86
N ALA A 149 3.72 -14.47 9.50
CA ALA A 149 4.90 -13.67 9.16
C ALA A 149 6.24 -14.39 9.41
N ASN A 150 6.27 -15.43 10.24
CA ASN A 150 7.45 -16.27 10.47
C ASN A 150 7.60 -17.42 9.46
N ALA A 151 6.67 -17.59 8.53
CA ALA A 151 6.74 -18.63 7.50
C ALA A 151 8.01 -18.48 6.63
N PRO A 152 8.53 -19.60 6.09
CA PRO A 152 9.58 -19.53 5.09
C PRO A 152 9.08 -18.79 3.84
N PHE A 153 9.98 -18.10 3.14
CA PHE A 153 9.66 -17.55 1.83
C PHE A 153 9.33 -18.69 0.89
N ARG A 154 8.14 -18.67 0.27
CA ARG A 154 7.77 -19.66 -0.76
C ARG A 154 8.82 -19.73 -1.87
N ARG A 155 9.32 -18.56 -2.29
CA ARG A 155 10.48 -18.41 -3.17
C ARG A 155 11.23 -17.15 -2.75
N ARG A 156 12.54 -17.27 -2.48
CA ARG A 156 13.39 -16.08 -2.26
C ARG A 156 13.66 -15.43 -3.62
N GLN A 157 12.76 -14.56 -4.04
CA GLN A 157 12.97 -13.72 -5.21
C GLN A 157 13.62 -12.39 -4.78
N SER A 158 14.41 -11.79 -5.67
CA SER A 158 14.89 -10.42 -5.48
C SER A 158 13.73 -9.43 -5.60
N LEU A 159 13.87 -8.26 -4.97
CA LEU A 159 12.88 -7.19 -5.10
C LEU A 159 12.60 -6.83 -6.57
N THR A 160 13.65 -6.79 -7.40
CA THR A 160 13.51 -6.53 -8.84
C THR A 160 12.61 -7.54 -9.55
N MET A 161 12.69 -8.83 -9.18
CA MET A 161 11.82 -9.85 -9.76
C MET A 161 10.36 -9.68 -9.32
N LEU A 162 10.13 -9.34 -8.05
CA LEU A 162 8.79 -9.08 -7.54
C LEU A 162 8.17 -7.82 -8.17
N ILE A 163 8.96 -6.76 -8.37
CA ILE A 163 8.53 -5.55 -9.08
C ILE A 163 8.14 -5.89 -10.52
N ARG A 164 8.91 -6.73 -11.24
CA ARG A 164 8.55 -7.20 -12.58
C ARG A 164 7.29 -8.06 -12.59
N GLU A 165 7.06 -8.87 -11.56
CA GLU A 165 5.80 -9.61 -11.39
C GLU A 165 4.61 -8.67 -11.17
N ALA A 166 4.78 -7.65 -10.32
CA ALA A 166 3.77 -6.60 -10.11
C ALA A 166 3.47 -5.82 -11.41
N GLU A 167 4.52 -5.44 -12.16
CA GLU A 167 4.38 -4.73 -13.42
C GLU A 167 3.58 -5.55 -14.44
N ARG A 168 3.85 -6.85 -14.55
CA ARG A 168 3.08 -7.76 -15.41
C ARG A 168 1.62 -7.86 -14.98
N ALA A 169 1.36 -7.97 -13.67
CA ALA A 169 0.00 -8.03 -13.15
C ALA A 169 -0.78 -6.74 -13.44
N VAL A 170 -0.17 -5.57 -13.21
CA VAL A 170 -0.80 -4.27 -13.50
C VAL A 170 -1.08 -4.10 -14.99
N LYS A 171 -0.17 -4.49 -15.88
CA LYS A 171 -0.40 -4.44 -17.33
C LYS A 171 -1.56 -5.33 -17.77
N ALA A 172 -1.70 -6.53 -17.20
CA ALA A 172 -2.81 -7.42 -17.50
C ALA A 172 -4.15 -6.78 -17.07
N GLU A 173 -4.22 -6.24 -15.85
CA GLU A 173 -5.41 -5.55 -15.34
C GLU A 173 -5.78 -4.30 -16.14
N ASP A 174 -4.78 -3.48 -16.49
CA ASP A 174 -5.02 -2.29 -17.31
C ASP A 174 -5.54 -2.67 -18.71
N THR A 175 -5.11 -3.82 -19.25
CA THR A 175 -5.60 -4.36 -20.53
C THR A 175 -7.05 -4.85 -20.41
N GLU A 176 -7.38 -5.59 -19.35
CA GLU A 176 -8.75 -6.06 -19.09
C GLU A 176 -9.72 -4.89 -18.91
N LEU A 177 -9.33 -3.87 -18.13
CA LEU A 177 -10.11 -2.65 -17.94
C LEU A 177 -10.33 -1.87 -19.24
N TRP A 178 -9.35 -1.87 -20.13
CA TRP A 178 -9.47 -1.21 -21.43
C TRP A 178 -10.46 -1.95 -22.34
N ILE A 179 -10.40 -3.28 -22.39
CA ILE A 179 -11.34 -4.12 -23.16
C ILE A 179 -12.77 -3.92 -22.65
N GLN A 180 -12.98 -3.99 -21.33
CA GLN A 180 -14.30 -3.79 -20.71
C GLN A 180 -14.86 -2.38 -20.91
N GLY A 181 -14.00 -1.38 -21.06
CA GLY A 181 -14.42 0.00 -21.34
C GLY A 181 -14.76 0.26 -22.81
N MET A 182 -14.50 -0.70 -23.70
CA MET A 182 -14.87 -0.63 -25.12
C MET A 182 -16.18 -1.36 -25.45
N GLU A 183 -16.68 -2.18 -24.53
CA GLU A 183 -18.01 -2.82 -24.57
C GLU A 183 -19.09 -1.88 -24.02
#